data_AF-A0A172XDH8-F1
#
_entry.id   AF-A0A172XDH8-F1
#
_cell.length_a   1.000
_cell.length_b   1.000
_cell.length_c   1.000
_cell.angle_alpha   90.00
_cell.angle_beta   90.00
_cell.angle_gamma   90.00
#
_symmetry.space_group_name_H-M   'P 1'
#
loop_
_entity.id
_entity.type
_entity.pdbx_description
1 polymer ?
#
loop_
_entity_poly.entity_id
_entity_poly.type
_entity_poly.pdbx_seq_one_letter_code
_entity_poly.pdbx_strand_id
1 'polypeptide(L)'
;MKRSILSVCMLTLLCLLSCDVNVLNDLLNEVREKVLDESKDNKDLNHEQKNQEQKEDVIDDFEKGVEIQPVNSGFEVSKQKYPYYLQEEVIKIEEKDLVPSTNEEKEAQSEIEKAEGMFQDSEFAKLTEEQVLGLKNDYEQLKTSFYDIFSELNNKIQNKIERYSRRNKRQINRIQIQKLIQSYNQLNEQRSNIDRLMIQVDSGLDELGSAKLFFNKAKVTLKEGITERLINKHRNYWRSRRGDSDLVSRQARREAENALTQLESSSMKLIEAKVIKKEIEELIEQAKTVLENFAR
;
A
#
# COMPACT_ATOMS: atom_id res chain seq x y z
N MET A 1 -24.78 -0.75 9.02
CA MET A 1 -23.64 -0.78 8.08
C MET A 1 -22.47 -1.65 8.54
N LYS A 2 -22.11 -1.76 9.83
CA LYS A 2 -20.91 -2.53 10.26
C LYS A 2 -21.02 -4.07 10.27
N ARG A 3 -22.22 -4.65 10.17
CA ARG A 3 -22.42 -6.12 10.15
C ARG A 3 -22.39 -6.76 8.76
N SER A 4 -22.58 -5.99 7.69
CA SER A 4 -22.60 -6.56 6.32
C SER A 4 -21.20 -6.76 5.74
N ILE A 5 -20.21 -5.96 6.16
CA ILE A 5 -18.85 -6.03 5.62
C ILE A 5 -18.12 -7.27 6.17
N LEU A 6 -18.23 -7.52 7.48
CA LEU A 6 -17.68 -8.72 8.11
C LEU A 6 -18.31 -10.00 7.54
N SER A 7 -19.62 -9.97 7.23
CA SER A 7 -20.29 -11.11 6.60
C SER A 7 -19.80 -11.32 5.17
N VAL A 8 -19.52 -10.26 4.40
CA VAL A 8 -18.98 -10.38 3.04
C VAL A 8 -17.57 -10.95 3.05
N CYS A 9 -16.68 -10.50 3.94
CA CYS A 9 -15.33 -11.03 4.08
C CYS A 9 -15.30 -12.50 4.52
N MET A 10 -16.19 -12.89 5.44
CA MET A 10 -16.29 -14.29 5.85
C MET A 10 -16.90 -15.17 4.75
N LEU A 11 -17.83 -14.64 3.94
CA LEU A 11 -18.43 -15.35 2.82
C LEU A 11 -17.43 -15.57 1.68
N THR A 12 -16.60 -14.56 1.35
CA THR A 12 -15.53 -14.71 0.34
C THR A 12 -14.46 -15.69 0.80
N LEU A 13 -14.09 -15.71 2.08
CA LEU A 13 -13.19 -16.73 2.63
C LEU A 13 -13.78 -18.16 2.55
N LEU A 14 -15.09 -18.31 2.82
CA LEU A 14 -15.81 -19.60 2.66
C LEU A 14 -15.90 -20.06 1.20
N CYS A 15 -16.05 -19.14 0.24
CA CYS A 15 -16.06 -19.45 -1.20
C CYS A 15 -14.66 -19.87 -1.70
N LEU A 16 -13.59 -19.25 -1.18
CA LEU A 16 -12.21 -19.62 -1.49
C LEU A 16 -11.82 -21.00 -0.92
N LEU A 17 -12.42 -21.40 0.22
CA LEU A 17 -12.22 -22.73 0.82
C LEU A 17 -13.04 -23.83 0.14
N SER A 18 -14.12 -23.48 -0.58
CA SER A 18 -15.00 -24.45 -1.26
C SER A 18 -14.63 -24.67 -2.75
N CYS A 19 -13.61 -23.99 -3.27
CA CYS A 19 -13.15 -24.07 -4.67
C CYS A 19 -14.26 -23.83 -5.71
N ASP A 20 -15.34 -23.13 -5.36
CA ASP A 20 -16.42 -22.80 -6.29
C ASP A 20 -16.28 -21.35 -6.78
N VAL A 21 -15.38 -21.16 -7.75
CA VAL A 21 -14.98 -19.86 -8.31
C VAL A 21 -16.15 -19.14 -9.00
N ASN A 22 -17.17 -19.88 -9.44
CA ASN A 22 -18.34 -19.32 -10.12
C ASN A 22 -19.20 -18.47 -9.17
N VAL A 23 -19.36 -18.89 -7.92
CA VAL A 23 -20.15 -18.17 -6.91
C VAL A 23 -19.47 -16.84 -6.53
N LEU A 24 -18.13 -16.80 -6.52
CA LEU A 24 -17.36 -15.58 -6.24
C LEU A 24 -17.50 -14.53 -7.35
N ASN A 25 -17.51 -14.97 -8.62
CA ASN A 25 -17.66 -14.10 -9.78
C ASN A 25 -19.06 -13.47 -9.86
N ASP A 26 -20.10 -14.24 -9.57
CA ASP A 26 -21.48 -13.72 -9.56
C ASP A 26 -21.68 -12.67 -8.46
N LEU A 27 -21.08 -12.87 -7.29
CA LEU A 27 -21.18 -11.95 -6.15
C LEU A 27 -20.39 -10.64 -6.39
N LEU A 28 -19.22 -10.72 -7.04
CA LEU A 28 -18.45 -9.54 -7.45
C LEU A 28 -19.16 -8.73 -8.53
N ASN A 29 -19.84 -9.38 -9.46
CA ASN A 29 -20.64 -8.71 -10.47
C ASN A 29 -21.85 -7.99 -9.86
N GLU A 30 -22.52 -8.60 -8.88
CA GLU A 30 -23.66 -7.99 -8.18
C GLU A 30 -23.26 -6.76 -7.35
N VAL A 31 -22.10 -6.80 -6.69
CA VAL A 31 -21.55 -5.64 -5.95
C VAL A 31 -21.13 -4.54 -6.92
N ARG A 32 -20.57 -4.89 -8.08
CA ARG A 32 -20.16 -3.93 -9.10
C ARG A 32 -21.35 -3.22 -9.75
N GLU A 33 -22.49 -3.91 -9.96
CA GLU A 33 -23.73 -3.28 -10.44
C GLU A 33 -24.32 -2.31 -9.40
N LYS A 34 -24.33 -2.70 -8.11
CA LYS A 34 -24.86 -1.84 -7.02
C LYS A 34 -24.05 -0.56 -6.84
N VAL A 35 -22.72 -0.62 -6.95
CA VAL A 35 -21.84 0.56 -6.87
C VAL A 35 -22.00 1.48 -8.09
N LEU A 36 -22.26 0.91 -9.28
CA LEU A 36 -22.50 1.68 -10.49
C LEU A 36 -23.84 2.42 -10.48
N ASP A 37 -24.89 1.85 -9.90
CA ASP A 37 -26.18 2.53 -9.75
C ASP A 37 -26.18 3.60 -8.65
N GLU A 38 -25.45 3.41 -7.54
CA GLU A 38 -25.24 4.45 -6.53
C GLU A 38 -24.46 5.67 -7.07
N SER A 39 -23.61 5.48 -8.09
CA SER A 39 -22.84 6.56 -8.72
C SER A 39 -23.64 7.44 -9.70
N LYS A 40 -24.81 6.99 -10.16
CA LYS A 40 -25.67 7.76 -11.08
C LYS A 40 -26.57 8.77 -10.38
N ASP A 41 -26.83 8.58 -9.08
CA ASP A 41 -27.75 9.40 -8.30
C ASP A 41 -27.10 10.62 -7.61
N ASN A 42 -25.78 10.78 -7.71
CA ASN A 42 -25.05 11.93 -7.15
C ASN A 42 -24.65 12.92 -8.26
N LYS A 43 -25.61 13.72 -8.72
CA LYS A 43 -25.39 14.74 -9.78
C LYS A 43 -25.23 16.19 -9.29
N ASP A 44 -25.20 16.45 -8.00
CA ASP A 44 -25.08 17.82 -7.46
C ASP A 44 -23.98 17.92 -6.40
N LEU A 45 -22.72 18.13 -6.81
CA LEU A 45 -21.70 18.80 -5.98
C LEU A 45 -20.61 19.40 -6.89
N ASN A 46 -20.84 20.64 -7.34
CA ASN A 46 -19.79 21.50 -7.89
C ASN A 46 -18.84 21.92 -6.75
N HIS A 47 -17.55 21.55 -6.84
CA HIS A 47 -16.50 22.24 -6.11
C HIS A 47 -15.42 22.74 -7.07
N GLU A 48 -15.28 24.07 -7.11
CA GLU A 48 -14.32 24.84 -7.89
C GLU A 48 -12.87 24.44 -7.58
N GLN A 49 -12.11 24.11 -8.63
CA GLN A 49 -10.65 24.06 -8.60
C GLN A 49 -10.08 25.48 -8.52
N LYS A 50 -9.38 25.80 -7.43
CA LYS A 50 -8.43 26.92 -7.39
C LYS A 50 -7.01 26.39 -7.37
N ASN A 51 -6.31 26.63 -8.47
CA ASN A 51 -4.86 26.50 -8.59
C ASN A 51 -4.18 27.45 -7.58
N GLN A 52 -3.19 26.95 -6.84
CA GLN A 52 -2.14 27.78 -6.28
C GLN A 52 -0.78 27.20 -6.67
N GLU A 53 -0.03 28.06 -7.35
CA GLU A 53 1.29 27.85 -7.92
C GLU A 53 2.34 27.51 -6.85
N GLN A 54 3.25 26.66 -7.30
CA GLN A 54 4.49 26.27 -6.65
C GLN A 54 5.37 27.50 -6.37
N LYS A 55 5.88 27.60 -5.14
CA LYS A 55 7.19 28.20 -4.88
C LYS A 55 8.08 27.09 -4.34
N GLU A 56 8.96 26.60 -5.20
CA GLU A 56 10.19 25.93 -4.80
C GLU A 56 11.02 26.91 -3.99
N ASP A 57 11.36 26.53 -2.77
CA ASP A 57 12.58 27.01 -2.13
C ASP A 57 13.35 25.78 -1.66
N VAL A 58 14.60 25.75 -2.12
CA VAL A 58 15.57 24.66 -2.06
C VAL A 58 15.91 24.31 -0.61
N ILE A 59 15.73 23.04 -0.22
CA ILE A 59 16.57 22.42 0.80
C ILE A 59 16.93 21.01 0.30
N ASP A 60 18.06 20.97 -0.40
CA ASP A 60 18.92 19.80 -0.55
C ASP A 60 19.46 19.38 0.84
N ASP A 61 19.84 18.11 0.97
CA ASP A 61 20.47 17.43 2.12
C ASP A 61 19.55 16.89 3.24
N PHE A 62 18.99 15.70 3.00
CA PHE A 62 18.73 14.72 4.07
C PHE A 62 19.26 13.32 3.70
N GLU A 63 20.55 13.25 3.37
CA GLU A 63 21.35 12.04 3.58
C GLU A 63 22.46 12.36 4.58
N LYS A 64 22.21 12.05 5.86
CA LYS A 64 23.25 11.64 6.81
C LYS A 64 22.59 11.02 8.02
N GLY A 65 22.93 9.75 8.25
CA GLY A 65 22.51 9.00 9.42
C GLY A 65 22.82 9.78 10.70
N VAL A 66 21.81 9.92 11.54
CA VAL A 66 22.00 10.41 12.90
C VAL A 66 22.23 9.18 13.78
N GLU A 67 23.51 8.89 14.02
CA GLU A 67 23.91 8.20 15.25
C GLU A 67 23.37 9.01 16.43
N ILE A 68 22.48 8.41 17.21
CA ILE A 68 22.03 8.98 18.47
C ILE A 68 23.14 8.75 19.48
N GLN A 69 24.05 9.72 19.61
CA GLN A 69 24.91 9.82 20.79
C GLN A 69 24.20 10.62 21.89
N PRO A 70 24.32 10.23 23.18
CA PRO A 70 23.70 10.95 24.28
C PRO A 70 24.50 12.23 24.56
N VAL A 71 23.94 13.37 24.20
CA VAL A 71 24.54 14.68 24.50
C VAL A 71 24.14 15.08 25.92
N ASN A 72 25.00 14.76 26.88
CA ASN A 72 25.16 15.55 28.09
C ASN A 72 25.69 16.93 27.68
N SER A 73 24.81 17.91 27.40
CA SER A 73 25.20 19.31 27.31
C SER A 73 24.47 20.11 28.38
N GLY A 74 25.18 20.37 29.48
CA GLY A 74 24.78 21.40 30.42
C GLY A 74 24.81 22.76 29.72
N PHE A 75 23.66 23.43 29.67
CA PHE A 75 23.62 24.85 29.33
C PHE A 75 23.90 25.65 30.60
N GLU A 76 25.10 26.22 30.72
CA GLU A 76 25.36 27.29 31.69
C GLU A 76 24.78 28.60 31.14
N VAL A 77 23.57 28.94 31.58
CA VAL A 77 23.01 30.28 31.38
C VAL A 77 23.47 31.17 32.52
N SER A 78 24.04 32.33 32.15
CA SER A 78 24.65 33.30 33.06
C SER A 78 23.68 33.76 34.16
N LYS A 79 24.14 33.69 35.41
CA LYS A 79 23.41 34.15 36.59
C LYS A 79 23.35 35.69 36.62
N GLN A 80 22.31 36.28 36.06
CA GLN A 80 21.93 37.66 36.39
C GLN A 80 20.89 37.65 37.51
N LYS A 81 21.30 38.21 38.64
CA LYS A 81 20.66 38.15 39.96
C LYS A 81 19.49 39.13 40.03
N TYR A 82 18.28 38.68 39.71
CA TYR A 82 17.02 39.37 40.03
C TYR A 82 16.14 38.44 40.88
N PRO A 83 15.56 38.89 42.01
CA PRO A 83 14.92 38.02 43.00
C PRO A 83 13.48 37.61 42.67
N TYR A 84 13.03 37.77 41.41
CA TYR A 84 11.63 37.53 41.01
C TYR A 84 11.45 36.47 39.90
N TYR A 85 12.48 35.69 39.59
CA TYR A 85 12.39 34.69 38.53
C TYR A 85 11.98 33.33 39.09
N LEU A 86 10.85 32.84 38.55
CA LEU A 86 10.31 31.49 38.69
C LEU A 86 11.45 30.47 38.59
N GLN A 87 11.51 29.56 39.57
CA GLN A 87 12.26 28.32 39.40
C GLN A 87 11.75 27.65 38.12
N GLU A 88 12.59 27.57 37.09
CA GLU A 88 12.39 26.60 36.03
C GLU A 88 12.58 25.21 36.67
N GLU A 89 11.50 24.67 37.22
CA GLU A 89 11.46 23.26 37.61
C GLU A 89 11.73 22.46 36.34
N VAL A 90 12.91 21.82 36.28
CA VAL A 90 13.24 20.84 35.25
C VAL A 90 12.35 19.63 35.53
N ILE A 91 11.23 19.54 34.80
CA ILE A 91 10.32 18.40 34.89
C ILE A 91 11.02 17.21 34.24
N LYS A 92 11.37 16.21 35.05
CA LYS A 92 11.81 14.91 34.54
C LYS A 92 10.56 14.09 34.23
N ILE A 93 10.28 13.88 32.95
CA ILE A 93 9.23 12.98 32.48
C ILE A 93 9.91 11.67 32.09
N GLU A 94 9.52 10.58 32.73
CA GLU A 94 9.99 9.23 32.40
C GLU A 94 8.96 8.53 31.50
N GLU A 95 9.38 7.47 30.79
CA GLU A 95 8.47 6.73 29.89
C GLU A 95 7.25 6.14 30.62
N LYS A 96 7.41 5.78 31.91
CA LYS A 96 6.33 5.31 32.78
C LYS A 96 5.23 6.37 33.02
N ASP A 97 5.55 7.64 32.84
CA ASP A 97 4.62 8.75 33.05
C ASP A 97 3.74 8.99 31.81
N LEU A 98 4.10 8.42 30.65
CA LEU A 98 3.40 8.56 29.37
C LEU A 98 2.13 7.70 29.29
N VAL A 99 1.25 7.86 30.28
CA VAL A 99 -0.02 7.13 30.35
C VAL A 99 -1.15 7.98 29.77
N PRO A 100 -1.91 7.45 28.78
CA PRO A 100 -3.12 8.08 28.27
C PRO A 100 -4.14 8.33 29.39
N SER A 101 -4.62 9.56 29.52
CA SER A 101 -5.50 9.98 30.61
C SER A 101 -6.73 10.73 30.11
N THR A 102 -6.59 11.56 29.07
CA THR A 102 -7.73 12.28 28.45
C THR A 102 -8.51 11.35 27.54
N ASN A 103 -9.71 11.77 27.13
CA ASN A 103 -10.52 10.98 26.21
C ASN A 103 -9.83 10.87 24.85
N GLU A 104 -9.30 11.99 24.34
CA GLU A 104 -8.56 12.07 23.09
C GLU A 104 -7.32 11.16 23.09
N GLU A 105 -6.53 11.14 24.18
CA GLU A 105 -5.37 10.26 24.31
C GLU A 105 -5.77 8.78 24.30
N LYS A 106 -6.85 8.43 25.01
CA LYS A 106 -7.34 7.04 25.07
C LYS A 106 -7.90 6.58 23.73
N GLU A 107 -8.60 7.44 23.02
CA GLU A 107 -9.08 7.15 21.67
C GLU A 107 -7.92 6.96 20.69
N ALA A 108 -6.91 7.85 20.73
CA ALA A 108 -5.71 7.71 19.92
C ALA A 108 -4.96 6.40 20.23
N GLN A 109 -4.77 6.08 21.51
CA GLN A 109 -4.15 4.83 21.94
C GLN A 109 -4.92 3.61 21.42
N SER A 110 -6.26 3.61 21.56
CA SER A 110 -7.10 2.50 21.09
C SER A 110 -6.99 2.30 19.58
N GLU A 111 -6.91 3.37 18.79
CA GLU A 111 -6.78 3.26 17.34
C GLU A 111 -5.36 2.79 16.93
N ILE A 112 -4.33 3.22 17.66
CA ILE A 112 -2.96 2.72 17.48
C ILE A 112 -2.86 1.23 17.81
N GLU A 113 -3.48 0.76 18.90
CA GLU A 113 -3.51 -0.67 19.26
C GLU A 113 -4.24 -1.50 18.21
N LYS A 114 -5.34 -0.98 17.67
CA LYS A 114 -6.04 -1.60 16.55
C LYS A 114 -5.16 -1.68 15.31
N ALA A 115 -4.45 -0.59 14.97
CA ALA A 115 -3.49 -0.59 13.87
C ALA A 115 -2.38 -1.63 14.11
N GLU A 116 -1.83 -1.68 15.31
CA GLU A 116 -0.79 -2.64 15.70
C GLU A 116 -1.24 -4.09 15.49
N GLY A 117 -2.46 -4.43 15.90
CA GLY A 117 -3.05 -5.75 15.61
C GLY A 117 -3.10 -6.05 14.11
N MET A 118 -3.58 -5.10 13.29
CA MET A 118 -3.66 -5.29 11.83
C MET A 118 -2.27 -5.41 11.17
N PHE A 119 -1.28 -4.66 11.62
CA PHE A 119 0.11 -4.80 11.17
C PHE A 119 0.72 -6.15 11.59
N GLN A 120 0.36 -6.67 12.76
CA GLN A 120 0.79 -7.99 13.21
C GLN A 120 0.10 -9.13 12.46
N ASP A 121 -1.13 -8.94 12.02
CA ASP A 121 -1.89 -9.97 11.31
C ASP A 121 -1.61 -9.98 9.80
N SER A 122 -1.24 -8.83 9.22
CA SER A 122 -0.99 -8.70 7.78
C SER A 122 0.31 -9.39 7.33
N GLU A 123 0.21 -10.24 6.31
CA GLU A 123 1.36 -10.87 5.63
C GLU A 123 2.27 -9.81 5.00
N PHE A 124 1.69 -8.78 4.38
CA PHE A 124 2.44 -7.72 3.70
C PHE A 124 3.13 -6.77 4.68
N ALA A 125 2.50 -6.47 5.81
CA ALA A 125 3.11 -5.64 6.86
C ALA A 125 4.45 -6.20 7.36
N LYS A 126 4.58 -7.53 7.40
CA LYS A 126 5.78 -8.25 7.85
C LYS A 126 6.91 -8.28 6.83
N LEU A 127 6.68 -7.81 5.60
CA LEU A 127 7.72 -7.80 4.57
C LEU A 127 8.88 -6.91 5.02
N THR A 128 10.08 -7.49 4.94
CA THR A 128 11.35 -6.75 5.07
C THR A 128 11.61 -5.94 3.80
N GLU A 129 12.50 -4.96 3.88
CA GLU A 129 12.90 -4.16 2.70
C GLU A 129 13.45 -5.06 1.58
N GLU A 130 14.26 -6.06 1.94
CA GLU A 130 14.78 -7.06 0.98
C GLU A 130 13.64 -7.85 0.31
N GLN A 131 12.61 -8.25 1.07
CA GLN A 131 11.46 -8.96 0.51
C GLN A 131 10.61 -8.08 -0.39
N VAL A 132 10.47 -6.79 -0.08
CA VAL A 132 9.79 -5.80 -0.93
C VAL A 132 10.54 -5.61 -2.25
N LEU A 133 11.87 -5.46 -2.19
CA LEU A 133 12.71 -5.37 -3.39
C LEU A 133 12.66 -6.66 -4.22
N GLY A 134 12.71 -7.81 -3.54
CA GLY A 134 12.54 -9.13 -4.16
C GLY A 134 11.22 -9.25 -4.90
N LEU A 135 10.12 -8.84 -4.26
CA LEU A 135 8.80 -8.83 -4.87
C LEU A 135 8.78 -7.99 -6.14
N LYS A 136 9.29 -6.75 -6.10
CA LYS A 136 9.35 -5.87 -7.27
C LYS A 136 10.14 -6.49 -8.42
N ASN A 137 11.29 -7.09 -8.11
CA ASN A 137 12.11 -7.78 -9.11
C ASN A 137 11.39 -8.99 -9.73
N ASP A 138 10.66 -9.77 -8.93
CA ASP A 138 9.89 -10.91 -9.44
C ASP A 138 8.85 -10.50 -10.47
N TYR A 139 8.15 -9.37 -10.24
CA TYR A 139 7.15 -8.85 -11.17
C TYR A 139 7.78 -8.29 -12.45
N GLU A 140 8.93 -7.63 -12.36
CA GLU A 140 9.68 -7.18 -13.55
C GLU A 140 10.23 -8.35 -14.37
N GLN A 141 10.68 -9.42 -13.71
CA GLN A 141 11.09 -10.65 -14.39
C GLN A 141 9.91 -11.33 -15.10
N LEU A 142 8.73 -11.34 -14.48
CA LEU A 142 7.50 -11.85 -15.11
C LEU A 142 7.16 -11.03 -16.35
N LYS A 143 7.19 -9.70 -16.26
CA LYS A 143 6.96 -8.79 -17.39
C LYS A 143 7.93 -9.05 -18.54
N THR A 144 9.21 -9.17 -18.21
CA THR A 144 10.24 -9.49 -19.21
C THR A 144 9.95 -10.82 -19.88
N SER A 145 9.72 -11.87 -19.08
CA SER A 145 9.40 -13.22 -19.57
C SER A 145 8.15 -13.23 -20.45
N PHE A 146 7.12 -12.46 -20.09
CA PHE A 146 5.90 -12.31 -20.87
C PHE A 146 6.21 -11.75 -22.26
N TYR A 147 6.92 -10.63 -22.36
CA TYR A 147 7.21 -10.00 -23.64
C TYR A 147 8.21 -10.80 -24.49
N ASP A 148 9.14 -11.52 -23.86
CA ASP A 148 10.06 -12.42 -24.55
C ASP A 148 9.30 -13.55 -25.26
N ILE A 149 8.42 -14.25 -24.53
CA ILE A 149 7.60 -15.32 -25.09
C ILE A 149 6.61 -14.79 -26.13
N PHE A 150 6.01 -13.63 -25.87
CA PHE A 150 5.12 -12.96 -26.81
C PHE A 150 5.83 -12.66 -28.14
N SER A 151 7.06 -12.13 -28.07
CA SER A 151 7.91 -11.84 -29.23
C SER A 151 8.30 -13.12 -29.97
N GLU A 152 8.69 -14.17 -29.25
CA GLU A 152 9.06 -15.45 -29.87
C GLU A 152 7.88 -16.08 -30.63
N LEU A 153 6.68 -16.06 -30.05
CA LEU A 153 5.45 -16.52 -30.72
C LEU A 153 5.21 -15.75 -32.03
N ASN A 154 5.27 -14.42 -31.97
CA ASN A 154 5.08 -13.59 -33.17
C ASN A 154 6.12 -13.91 -34.24
N ASN A 155 7.40 -14.02 -33.87
CA ASN A 155 8.47 -14.37 -34.79
C ASN A 155 8.27 -15.74 -35.43
N LYS A 156 7.82 -16.76 -34.69
CA LYS A 156 7.51 -18.08 -35.27
C LYS A 156 6.32 -18.03 -36.21
N ILE A 157 5.28 -17.25 -35.90
CA ILE A 157 4.12 -17.05 -36.77
C ILE A 157 4.55 -16.40 -38.10
N GLN A 158 5.30 -15.29 -38.04
CA GLN A 158 5.79 -14.58 -39.23
C GLN A 158 6.67 -15.46 -40.11
N ASN A 159 7.68 -16.12 -39.52
CA ASN A 159 8.58 -17.03 -40.23
C ASN A 159 7.84 -18.17 -40.94
N LYS A 160 6.76 -18.70 -40.34
CA LYS A 160 5.94 -19.73 -40.96
C LYS A 160 5.15 -19.14 -42.13
N ILE A 161 4.46 -18.01 -41.96
CA ILE A 161 3.69 -17.35 -43.04
C ILE A 161 4.57 -17.10 -44.27
N GLU A 162 5.79 -16.59 -44.09
CA GLU A 162 6.74 -16.39 -45.19
C GLU A 162 7.16 -17.69 -45.89
N ARG A 163 7.43 -18.76 -45.13
CA ARG A 163 7.80 -20.07 -45.68
C ARG A 163 6.62 -20.76 -46.38
N TYR A 164 5.39 -20.45 -45.98
CA TYR A 164 4.16 -21.02 -46.56
C TYR A 164 3.92 -20.58 -47.99
N SER A 165 4.26 -19.34 -48.34
CA SER A 165 4.22 -18.89 -49.74
C SER A 165 5.17 -19.68 -50.66
N ARG A 166 6.10 -20.48 -50.10
CA ARG A 166 7.15 -21.18 -50.85
C ARG A 166 7.01 -22.71 -50.96
N ARG A 167 6.16 -23.40 -50.18
CA ARG A 167 6.08 -24.90 -50.20
C ARG A 167 4.69 -25.50 -49.99
N ASN A 168 4.30 -26.41 -50.88
CA ASN A 168 3.06 -27.21 -50.89
C ASN A 168 3.01 -28.32 -49.79
N LYS A 169 3.07 -27.98 -48.49
CA LYS A 169 2.77 -28.91 -47.38
C LYS A 169 1.57 -28.39 -46.58
N ARG A 170 0.35 -28.76 -46.99
CA ARG A 170 -0.88 -28.00 -46.72
C ARG A 170 -1.66 -28.33 -45.42
N GLN A 171 -1.48 -29.49 -44.77
CA GLN A 171 -2.47 -29.94 -43.75
C GLN A 171 -1.95 -30.02 -42.30
N ILE A 172 -0.92 -30.81 -42.00
CA ILE A 172 -0.30 -30.91 -40.64
C ILE A 172 0.16 -29.54 -40.12
N ASN A 173 0.56 -28.70 -41.07
CA ASN A 173 1.19 -27.43 -40.85
C ASN A 173 0.14 -26.36 -40.42
N ARG A 174 -1.14 -26.50 -40.82
CA ARG A 174 -2.22 -25.54 -40.52
C ARG A 174 -2.69 -25.62 -39.07
N ILE A 175 -2.92 -26.84 -38.57
CA ILE A 175 -3.33 -27.08 -37.18
C ILE A 175 -2.27 -26.53 -36.22
N GLN A 176 -1.01 -26.76 -36.55
CA GLN A 176 0.13 -26.21 -35.85
C GLN A 176 0.12 -24.67 -35.83
N ILE A 177 0.03 -24.01 -36.99
CA ILE A 177 -0.08 -22.54 -37.03
C ILE A 177 -1.26 -22.03 -36.19
N GLN A 178 -2.40 -22.71 -36.25
CA GLN A 178 -3.58 -22.32 -35.50
C GLN A 178 -3.33 -22.36 -33.98
N LYS A 179 -2.60 -23.36 -33.47
CA LYS A 179 -2.18 -23.42 -32.06
C LYS A 179 -1.26 -22.26 -31.66
N LEU A 180 -0.32 -21.88 -32.52
CA LEU A 180 0.55 -20.71 -32.27
C LEU A 180 -0.26 -19.41 -32.22
N ILE A 181 -1.17 -19.21 -33.18
CA ILE A 181 -2.03 -18.02 -33.24
C ILE A 181 -2.95 -17.97 -32.01
N GLN A 182 -3.52 -19.11 -31.61
CA GLN A 182 -4.36 -19.18 -30.42
C GLN A 182 -3.58 -18.79 -29.15
N SER A 183 -2.38 -19.34 -28.97
CA SER A 183 -1.52 -19.02 -27.82
C SER A 183 -1.09 -17.55 -27.83
N TYR A 184 -0.76 -17.01 -29.01
CA TYR A 184 -0.44 -15.60 -29.19
C TYR A 184 -1.62 -14.71 -28.82
N ASN A 185 -2.83 -15.03 -29.28
CA ASN A 185 -4.02 -14.24 -28.98
C ASN A 185 -4.36 -14.27 -27.48
N GLN A 186 -4.26 -15.43 -26.83
CA GLN A 186 -4.46 -15.57 -25.39
C GLN A 186 -3.48 -14.72 -24.58
N LEU A 187 -2.19 -14.74 -24.94
CA LEU A 187 -1.22 -13.83 -24.31
C LEU A 187 -1.50 -12.36 -24.65
N ASN A 188 -1.90 -12.06 -25.88
CA ASN A 188 -2.19 -10.68 -26.30
C ASN A 188 -3.34 -10.06 -25.49
N GLU A 189 -4.35 -10.86 -25.12
CA GLU A 189 -5.45 -10.43 -24.24
C GLU A 189 -4.97 -10.04 -22.85
N GLN A 190 -3.84 -10.57 -22.40
CA GLN A 190 -3.26 -10.29 -21.08
C GLN A 190 -2.27 -9.11 -21.06
N ARG A 191 -1.99 -8.48 -22.19
CA ARG A 191 -1.05 -7.33 -22.25
C ARG A 191 -1.45 -6.22 -21.28
N SER A 192 -2.72 -5.82 -21.27
CA SER A 192 -3.19 -4.80 -20.35
C SER A 192 -3.14 -5.24 -18.88
N ASN A 193 -3.23 -6.55 -18.62
CA ASN A 193 -3.15 -7.09 -17.28
C ASN A 193 -1.72 -7.06 -16.75
N ILE A 194 -0.69 -7.24 -17.59
CA ILE A 194 0.73 -7.02 -17.22
C ILE A 194 0.96 -5.57 -16.76
N ASP A 195 0.47 -4.59 -17.51
CA ASP A 195 0.68 -3.18 -17.14
C ASP A 195 -0.09 -2.84 -15.85
N ARG A 196 -1.33 -3.34 -15.73
CA ARG A 196 -2.12 -3.20 -14.49
C ARG A 196 -1.43 -3.84 -13.30
N LEU A 197 -0.85 -5.02 -13.49
CA LEU A 197 -0.10 -5.76 -12.47
C LEU A 197 1.04 -4.92 -11.91
N MET A 198 1.85 -4.33 -12.80
CA MET A 198 2.97 -3.48 -12.38
C MET A 198 2.49 -2.28 -11.57
N ILE A 199 1.44 -1.60 -12.03
CA ILE A 199 0.87 -0.43 -11.33
C ILE A 199 0.32 -0.83 -9.95
N GLN A 200 -0.35 -1.98 -9.84
CA GLN A 200 -0.89 -2.46 -8.56
C GLN A 200 0.22 -2.83 -7.58
N VAL A 201 1.30 -3.44 -8.06
CA VAL A 201 2.45 -3.79 -7.22
C VAL A 201 3.16 -2.53 -6.74
N ASP A 202 3.51 -1.61 -7.64
CA ASP A 202 4.20 -0.37 -7.27
C ASP A 202 3.36 0.46 -6.31
N SER A 203 2.10 0.76 -6.67
CA SER A 203 1.24 1.55 -5.79
C SER A 203 0.92 0.83 -4.48
N GLY A 204 0.77 -0.50 -4.49
CA GLY A 204 0.54 -1.28 -3.28
C GLY A 204 1.74 -1.24 -2.33
N LEU A 205 2.97 -1.30 -2.86
CA LEU A 205 4.19 -1.20 -2.05
C LEU A 205 4.41 0.22 -1.51
N ASP A 206 4.13 1.25 -2.31
CA ASP A 206 4.21 2.65 -1.87
C ASP A 206 3.21 2.97 -0.76
N GLU A 207 1.98 2.47 -0.88
CA GLU A 207 0.96 2.59 0.15
C GLU A 207 1.33 1.81 1.42
N LEU A 208 1.98 0.64 1.29
CA LEU A 208 2.50 -0.10 2.44
C LEU A 208 3.58 0.71 3.18
N GLY A 209 4.51 1.33 2.44
CA GLY A 209 5.53 2.21 3.01
C GLY A 209 4.91 3.40 3.75
N SER A 210 3.90 4.02 3.12
CA SER A 210 3.14 5.12 3.72
C SER A 210 2.40 4.68 4.98
N ALA A 211 1.80 3.49 4.98
CA ALA A 211 1.12 2.92 6.14
C ALA A 211 2.08 2.77 7.33
N LYS A 212 3.27 2.18 7.11
CA LYS A 212 4.31 2.03 8.15
C LYS A 212 4.75 3.38 8.70
N LEU A 213 4.93 4.38 7.82
CA LEU A 213 5.32 5.73 8.22
C LEU A 213 4.25 6.37 9.10
N PHE A 214 2.98 6.35 8.68
CA PHE A 214 1.88 6.91 9.47
C PHE A 214 1.71 6.21 10.81
N PHE A 215 1.87 4.89 10.85
CA PHE A 215 1.77 4.13 12.09
C PHE A 215 2.85 4.53 13.11
N ASN A 216 4.11 4.61 12.66
CA ASN A 216 5.21 5.07 13.51
C ASN A 216 5.00 6.52 13.94
N LYS A 217 4.52 7.37 13.04
CA LYS A 217 4.21 8.77 13.34
C LYS A 217 3.12 8.88 14.41
N ALA A 218 2.04 8.12 14.32
CA ALA A 218 0.97 8.10 15.31
C ALA A 218 1.48 7.79 16.73
N LYS A 219 2.38 6.80 16.87
CA LYS A 219 3.01 6.46 18.15
C LYS A 219 3.83 7.61 18.72
N VAL A 220 4.63 8.29 17.89
CA VAL A 220 5.44 9.44 18.30
C VAL A 220 4.56 10.63 18.68
N THR A 221 3.59 10.97 17.83
CA THR A 221 2.65 12.08 18.04
C THR A 221 1.83 11.89 19.33
N LEU A 222 1.41 10.66 19.66
CA LEU A 222 0.71 10.41 20.92
C LEU A 222 1.61 10.64 22.14
N LYS A 223 2.87 10.16 22.09
CA LYS A 223 3.85 10.42 23.16
C LYS A 223 4.09 11.92 23.33
N GLU A 224 4.17 12.68 22.24
CA GLU A 224 4.31 14.14 22.25
C GLU A 224 3.10 14.80 22.92
N GLY A 225 1.86 14.46 22.51
CA GLY A 225 0.64 15.03 23.09
C GLY A 225 0.52 14.78 24.60
N ILE A 226 0.87 13.57 25.05
CA ILE A 226 0.91 13.24 26.49
C ILE A 226 1.97 14.06 27.22
N THR A 227 3.17 14.18 26.63
CA THR A 227 4.28 14.95 27.21
C THR A 227 3.91 16.43 27.36
N GLU A 228 3.32 17.04 26.32
CA GLU A 228 2.84 18.43 26.38
C GLU A 228 1.80 18.62 27.48
N ARG A 229 0.83 17.69 27.60
CA ARG A 229 -0.15 17.74 28.69
C ARG A 229 0.53 17.70 30.06
N LEU A 230 1.50 16.81 30.27
CA LEU A 230 2.22 16.68 31.53
C LEU A 230 2.99 17.95 31.87
N ILE A 231 3.71 18.54 30.91
CA ILE A 231 4.42 19.82 31.07
C ILE A 231 3.44 20.94 31.43
N ASN A 232 2.31 21.02 30.72
CA ASN A 232 1.32 22.08 30.91
C ASN A 232 0.56 21.96 32.23
N LYS A 233 0.39 20.74 32.77
CA LYS A 233 -0.18 20.51 34.10
C LYS A 233 0.69 21.12 35.20
N HIS A 234 2.00 21.19 35.01
CA HIS A 234 2.95 21.75 35.98
C HIS A 234 3.11 23.28 35.92
N ARG A 235 2.82 23.95 34.78
CA ARG A 235 3.16 25.37 34.55
C ARG A 235 2.07 26.42 34.90
N ASN A 236 1.14 26.12 35.80
CA ASN A 236 -0.02 26.96 36.18
C ASN A 236 -1.12 27.15 35.11
N TYR A 237 -2.36 27.16 35.61
CA TYR A 237 -3.67 27.08 34.93
C TYR A 237 -3.98 28.20 33.89
N TRP A 238 -3.21 29.28 33.85
CA TRP A 238 -3.54 30.47 33.03
C TRP A 238 -2.99 30.44 31.60
N ARG A 239 -2.06 29.52 31.28
CA ARG A 239 -1.55 29.30 29.91
C ARG A 239 -1.79 27.89 29.38
N SER A 240 -2.55 27.07 30.11
CA SER A 240 -2.93 25.74 29.64
C SER A 240 -3.94 25.86 28.51
N ARG A 241 -3.47 26.07 27.28
CA ARG A 241 -4.21 25.72 26.08
C ARG A 241 -4.36 24.20 26.08
N ARG A 242 -5.34 23.68 26.84
CA ARG A 242 -5.82 22.29 26.71
C ARG A 242 -6.10 21.94 25.25
N GLY A 243 -6.47 22.94 24.45
CA GLY A 243 -6.62 22.82 23.01
C GLY A 243 -5.39 22.22 22.32
N ASP A 244 -4.16 22.59 22.68
CA ASP A 244 -2.99 22.20 21.89
C ASP A 244 -2.65 20.71 22.07
N SER A 245 -2.62 20.19 23.31
CA SER A 245 -2.33 18.77 23.56
C SER A 245 -3.44 17.81 23.09
N ASP A 246 -4.70 18.23 23.21
CA ASP A 246 -5.84 17.43 22.72
C ASP A 246 -5.87 17.43 21.17
N LEU A 247 -5.45 18.53 20.53
CA LEU A 247 -5.27 18.58 19.08
C LEU A 247 -4.16 17.64 18.62
N VAL A 248 -3.03 17.58 19.33
CA VAL A 248 -1.94 16.63 19.04
C VAL A 248 -2.42 15.18 19.21
N SER A 249 -3.20 14.88 20.25
CA SER A 249 -3.77 13.54 20.46
C SER A 249 -4.76 13.16 19.34
N ARG A 250 -5.61 14.10 18.90
CA ARG A 250 -6.47 13.90 17.72
C ARG A 250 -5.67 13.70 16.44
N GLN A 251 -4.52 14.36 16.30
CA GLN A 251 -3.61 14.16 15.18
C GLN A 251 -3.02 12.74 15.19
N ALA A 252 -2.57 12.24 16.34
CA ALA A 252 -2.10 10.87 16.48
C ALA A 252 -3.18 9.85 16.08
N ARG A 253 -4.44 10.08 16.48
CA ARG A 253 -5.56 9.24 16.06
C ARG A 253 -5.74 9.24 14.54
N ARG A 254 -5.76 10.41 13.90
CA ARG A 254 -5.87 10.54 12.43
C ARG A 254 -4.72 9.84 11.70
N GLU A 255 -3.51 9.90 12.25
CA GLU A 255 -2.35 9.20 11.69
C GLU A 255 -2.51 7.68 11.78
N ALA A 256 -3.04 7.16 12.89
CA ALA A 256 -3.36 5.74 13.02
C ALA A 256 -4.49 5.30 12.05
N GLU A 257 -5.55 6.10 11.90
CA GLU A 257 -6.63 5.87 10.92
C GLU A 257 -6.09 5.84 9.48
N ASN A 258 -5.21 6.78 9.14
CA ASN A 258 -4.54 6.82 7.84
C ASN A 258 -3.65 5.59 7.62
N ALA A 259 -2.90 5.17 8.64
CA ALA A 259 -2.06 3.97 8.55
C ALA A 259 -2.89 2.73 8.22
N LEU A 260 -4.04 2.57 8.88
CA LEU A 260 -4.97 1.47 8.61
C LEU A 260 -5.53 1.52 7.20
N THR A 261 -6.01 2.69 6.77
CA THR A 261 -6.60 2.87 5.44
C THR A 261 -5.60 2.53 4.33
N GLN A 262 -4.35 2.97 4.49
CA GLN A 262 -3.26 2.69 3.56
C GLN A 262 -2.87 1.21 3.56
N LEU A 263 -2.81 0.58 4.74
CA LEU A 263 -2.52 -0.85 4.86
C LEU A 263 -3.59 -1.71 4.21
N GLU A 264 -4.87 -1.38 4.38
CA GLU A 264 -6.00 -2.06 3.77
C GLU A 264 -5.96 -1.95 2.24
N SER A 265 -5.81 -0.73 1.71
CA SER A 265 -5.69 -0.47 0.28
C SER A 265 -4.50 -1.22 -0.33
N SER A 266 -3.33 -1.11 0.28
CA SER A 266 -2.12 -1.82 -0.12
C SER A 266 -2.34 -3.33 -0.17
N SER A 267 -2.92 -3.90 0.88
CA SER A 267 -3.15 -5.35 0.97
C SER A 267 -4.08 -5.81 -0.15
N MET A 268 -5.15 -5.07 -0.45
CA MET A 268 -6.06 -5.41 -1.55
C MET A 268 -5.32 -5.43 -2.90
N LYS A 269 -4.53 -4.38 -3.19
CA LYS A 269 -3.78 -4.27 -4.44
C LYS A 269 -2.75 -5.38 -4.60
N LEU A 270 -2.01 -5.70 -3.54
CA LEU A 270 -0.99 -6.76 -3.57
C LEU A 270 -1.60 -8.16 -3.66
N ILE A 271 -2.78 -8.38 -3.09
CA ILE A 271 -3.54 -9.63 -3.27
C ILE A 271 -4.01 -9.77 -4.72
N GLU A 272 -4.60 -8.72 -5.28
CA GLU A 272 -5.06 -8.71 -6.68
C GLU A 272 -3.89 -8.97 -7.64
N ALA A 273 -2.76 -8.29 -7.41
CA ALA A 273 -1.53 -8.52 -8.14
C ALA A 273 -1.06 -9.98 -8.06
N LYS A 274 -1.11 -10.60 -6.87
CA LYS A 274 -0.72 -12.00 -6.68
C LYS A 274 -1.62 -12.97 -7.46
N VAL A 275 -2.91 -12.65 -7.63
CA VAL A 275 -3.85 -13.44 -8.43
C VAL A 275 -3.51 -13.30 -9.93
N ILE A 276 -3.42 -12.07 -10.43
CA ILE A 276 -3.11 -11.79 -11.84
C ILE A 276 -1.76 -12.39 -12.24
N LYS A 277 -0.76 -12.34 -11.36
CA LYS A 277 0.56 -12.95 -11.57
C LYS A 277 0.44 -14.43 -11.93
N LYS A 278 -0.31 -15.20 -11.14
CA LYS A 278 -0.47 -16.64 -11.36
C LYS A 278 -1.12 -16.95 -12.70
N GLU A 279 -2.16 -16.20 -13.07
CA GLU A 279 -2.83 -16.36 -14.36
C GLU A 279 -1.86 -16.14 -15.53
N ILE A 280 -1.01 -15.13 -15.42
CA ILE A 280 -0.01 -14.80 -16.45
C ILE A 280 1.10 -15.86 -16.48
N GLU A 281 1.59 -16.33 -15.33
CA GLU A 281 2.59 -17.39 -15.24
C GLU A 281 2.11 -18.68 -15.93
N GLU A 282 0.86 -19.09 -15.68
CA GLU A 282 0.26 -20.25 -16.33
C GLU A 282 0.18 -20.09 -17.86
N LEU A 283 -0.19 -18.90 -18.34
CA LEU A 283 -0.26 -18.62 -19.77
C LEU A 283 1.12 -18.58 -20.44
N ILE A 284 2.13 -18.06 -19.74
CA ILE A 284 3.53 -18.08 -20.19
C ILE A 284 4.01 -19.53 -20.34
N GLU A 285 3.74 -20.40 -19.35
CA GLU A 285 4.13 -21.82 -19.42
C GLU A 285 3.39 -22.57 -20.54
N GLN A 286 2.08 -22.33 -20.71
CA GLN A 286 1.33 -22.88 -21.83
C GLN A 286 1.93 -22.44 -23.18
N ALA A 287 2.28 -21.16 -23.32
CA ALA A 287 2.92 -20.65 -24.53
C ALA A 287 4.31 -21.25 -24.77
N LYS A 288 5.13 -21.43 -23.73
CA LYS A 288 6.43 -22.12 -23.81
C LYS A 288 6.27 -23.54 -24.31
N THR A 289 5.35 -24.33 -23.73
CA THR A 289 5.13 -25.72 -24.19
C THR A 289 4.67 -25.77 -25.64
N VAL A 290 3.87 -24.79 -26.08
CA VAL A 290 3.53 -24.65 -27.50
C VAL A 290 4.81 -24.39 -28.28
N LEU A 291 5.60 -23.36 -27.97
CA LEU A 291 6.85 -23.03 -28.66
C LEU A 291 7.85 -24.21 -28.75
N GLU A 292 8.02 -24.99 -27.70
CA GLU A 292 8.90 -26.16 -27.66
C GLU A 292 8.47 -27.27 -28.61
N ASN A 293 7.16 -27.53 -28.70
CA ASN A 293 6.59 -28.48 -29.65
C ASN A 293 6.82 -28.07 -31.12
N PHE A 294 7.24 -26.83 -31.39
CA PHE A 294 7.64 -26.34 -32.71
C PHE A 294 9.15 -26.35 -32.95
N ALA A 295 9.97 -26.46 -31.90
CA ALA A 295 11.41 -26.54 -32.03
C ALA A 295 11.89 -27.96 -32.39
N ARG A 296 11.08 -28.99 -32.08
CA ARG A 296 11.29 -30.39 -32.47
C ARG A 296 10.78 -30.67 -33.89
#